data_AF-A0A1H2YJK2-F1
#
_entry.id   AF-A0A1H2YJK2-F1
#
_cell.length_a   1.000
_cell.length_b   1.000
_cell.length_c   1.000
_cell.angle_alpha   90.00
_cell.angle_beta   90.00
_cell.angle_gamma   90.00
#
_symmetry.space_group_name_H-M   'P 1'
#
loop_
_entity.id
_entity.type
_entity.pdbx_description
1 polymer ?
#
loop_
_entity_poly.entity_id
_entity_poly.type
_entity_poly.pdbx_seq_one_letter_code
_entity_poly.pdbx_strand_id
1 'polypeptide(L)'
;MIGVGGFGTVLSVLMAGAGVGKIYIVDGDVVNEENLSRQFLFRQNHIGMPKVVAAKEALHAINLTSKLLILRGLLKLKAIWTF
;
A
#
# COMPACT_ATOMS: atom_id res chain seq x y z
N MET A 1 -6.51 -4.45 -2.45
CA MET A 1 -6.45 -4.55 -0.97
C MET A 1 -6.93 -3.25 -0.35
N ILE A 2 -7.55 -3.36 0.81
CA ILE A 2 -8.09 -2.25 1.59
C ILE A 2 -7.20 -2.08 2.81
N GLY A 3 -6.48 -0.97 2.88
CA GLY A 3 -5.44 -0.69 3.84
C GLY A 3 -4.07 -1.24 3.43
N VAL A 4 -3.02 -0.45 3.71
CA VAL A 4 -1.61 -0.83 3.67
C VAL A 4 -0.95 -0.57 5.05
N GLY A 5 -1.70 -0.89 6.11
CA GLY A 5 -1.20 -0.98 7.49
C GLY A 5 -0.36 -2.25 7.71
N GLY A 6 -0.29 -2.77 8.94
CA GLY A 6 0.56 -3.92 9.27
C GLY A 6 0.31 -5.16 8.39
N PHE A 7 -0.94 -5.58 8.25
CA PHE A 7 -1.29 -6.73 7.40
C PHE A 7 -1.14 -6.42 5.90
N GLY A 8 -1.64 -5.26 5.45
CA GLY A 8 -1.55 -4.84 4.05
C GLY A 8 -0.11 -4.67 3.56
N THR A 9 0.81 -4.27 4.45
CA THR A 9 2.26 -4.26 4.21
C THR A 9 2.76 -5.65 3.83
N VAL A 10 2.50 -6.67 4.66
CA VAL A 10 2.95 -8.05 4.38
C VAL A 10 2.34 -8.56 3.08
N LEU A 11 1.02 -8.41 2.91
CA LEU A 11 0.31 -8.91 1.74
C LEU A 11 0.81 -8.26 0.45
N SER A 12 1.01 -6.94 0.45
CA SER A 12 1.45 -6.21 -0.75
C SER A 12 2.85 -6.61 -1.21
N VAL A 13 3.77 -6.82 -0.26
CA VAL A 13 5.13 -7.30 -0.54
C VAL A 13 5.08 -8.71 -1.13
N LEU A 14 4.29 -9.61 -0.54
CA LEU A 14 4.14 -10.98 -1.05
C LEU A 14 3.53 -10.99 -2.47
N MET A 15 2.50 -10.18 -2.72
CA MET A 15 1.90 -10.06 -4.05
C MET A 15 2.89 -9.53 -5.09
N ALA A 16 3.67 -8.49 -4.74
CA ALA A 16 4.68 -7.93 -5.63
C ALA A 16 5.79 -8.96 -5.93
N GLY A 17 6.31 -9.63 -4.90
CA GLY A 17 7.35 -10.66 -5.04
C GLY A 17 6.87 -11.91 -5.80
N ALA A 18 5.59 -12.27 -5.68
CA ALA A 18 4.98 -13.36 -6.44
C ALA A 18 4.68 -13.00 -7.91
N GLY A 19 4.98 -11.77 -8.35
CA GLY A 19 4.76 -11.35 -9.73
C GLY A 19 3.30 -11.01 -10.07
N VAL A 20 2.47 -10.66 -9.07
CA VAL A 20 1.10 -10.21 -9.34
C VAL A 20 1.16 -8.93 -10.19
N GLY A 21 0.64 -9.03 -11.42
CA GLY A 21 0.80 -7.98 -12.43
C GLY A 21 0.01 -6.69 -12.17
N LYS A 22 -1.06 -6.74 -11.35
CA LYS A 22 -1.83 -5.55 -10.95
C LYS A 22 -2.17 -5.60 -9.46
N ILE A 23 -1.78 -4.57 -8.72
CA ILE A 23 -2.08 -4.45 -7.30
C ILE A 23 -2.83 -3.13 -7.08
N TYR A 24 -4.06 -3.22 -6.58
CA TYR A 24 -4.87 -2.07 -6.19
C TYR A 24 -4.73 -1.85 -4.69
N ILE A 25 -4.36 -0.63 -4.27
CA ILE A 25 -4.22 -0.27 -2.85
C ILE A 25 -5.14 0.90 -2.55
N VAL A 26 -5.98 0.73 -1.52
CA VAL A 26 -6.85 1.79 -1.00
C VAL A 26 -6.47 2.06 0.45
N ASP A 27 -5.95 3.25 0.75
CA ASP A 27 -5.64 3.66 2.13
C ASP A 27 -5.86 5.17 2.26
N GLY A 28 -6.45 5.58 3.38
CA GLY A 28 -6.74 6.98 3.69
C GLY A 28 -5.65 7.68 4.51
N ASP A 29 -4.74 6.91 5.10
CA ASP A 29 -3.78 7.40 6.06
C ASP A 29 -2.52 7.99 5.42
N VAL A 30 -1.77 8.66 6.28
CA VAL A 30 -0.42 9.18 6.05
C VAL A 30 0.55 8.35 6.88
N VAL A 31 1.79 8.18 6.40
CA VAL A 31 2.85 7.52 7.16
C VAL A 31 3.23 8.39 8.36
N ASN A 32 3.24 7.80 9.55
CA ASN A 32 3.77 8.42 10.76
C ASN A 32 4.92 7.60 11.36
N GLU A 33 5.62 8.17 12.32
CA GLU A 33 6.81 7.54 12.94
C GLU A 33 6.48 6.19 13.61
N GLU A 34 5.34 6.10 14.30
CA GLU A 34 4.91 4.85 14.92
C GLU A 34 4.72 3.70 13.91
N ASN A 35 4.40 4.01 12.65
CA ASN A 35 4.26 2.99 11.62
C ASN A 35 5.58 2.26 11.37
N LEU A 36 6.72 2.92 11.52
CA LEU A 36 8.04 2.36 11.16
C LEU A 36 8.41 1.12 11.98
N SER A 37 7.91 0.99 13.21
CA SER A 37 8.19 -0.17 14.09
C SER A 37 7.47 -1.45 13.66
N ARG A 38 6.40 -1.35 12.87
CA ARG A 38 5.51 -2.49 12.55
C ARG A 38 5.11 -2.62 11.08
N GLN A 39 5.33 -1.59 10.28
CA GLN A 39 5.04 -1.55 8.84
C GLN A 39 6.37 -1.36 8.11
N PHE A 40 7.10 -2.47 7.96
CA PHE A 40 8.44 -2.50 7.35
C PHE A 40 8.47 -2.12 5.87
N LEU A 41 7.33 -1.79 5.26
CA LEU A 41 7.28 -1.18 3.93
C LEU A 41 7.73 0.29 3.95
N PHE A 42 7.54 0.98 5.08
CA PHE A 42 7.81 2.41 5.21
C PHE A 42 9.20 2.69 5.80
N ARG A 43 9.70 3.90 5.54
CA ARG A 43 11.04 4.38 5.89
C ARG A 43 10.93 5.82 6.36
N GLN A 44 11.98 6.34 6.98
CA GLN A 44 11.94 7.67 7.61
C GLN A 44 11.67 8.80 6.61
N ASN A 45 12.17 8.68 5.38
CA ASN A 45 11.88 9.61 4.28
C ASN A 45 10.41 9.56 3.80
N HIS A 46 9.64 8.54 4.18
CA HIS A 46 8.22 8.43 3.83
C HIS A 46 7.31 9.12 4.85
N ILE A 47 7.80 9.55 6.02
CA ILE A 47 6.97 10.20 7.04
C ILE A 47 6.29 11.45 6.43
N GLY A 48 4.98 11.58 6.65
CA GLY A 48 4.17 12.66 6.08
C GLY A 48 3.64 12.39 4.66
N MET A 49 4.10 11.33 3.99
CA MET A 49 3.55 10.91 2.70
C MET A 49 2.26 10.09 2.87
N PRO A 50 1.28 10.19 1.96
CA PRO A 50 0.16 9.26 1.93
C PRO A 50 0.68 7.82 1.86
N LYS A 51 0.15 6.92 2.71
CA LYS A 51 0.64 5.53 2.77
C LYS A 51 0.59 4.83 1.42
N VAL A 52 -0.44 5.12 0.62
CA VAL A 52 -0.57 4.57 -0.73
C VAL A 52 0.53 5.04 -1.70
N VAL A 53 1.07 6.25 -1.53
CA VAL A 53 2.17 6.78 -2.36
C VAL A 53 3.48 6.14 -1.92
N ALA A 54 3.76 6.14 -0.62
CA ALA A 54 4.95 5.49 -0.07
C ALA A 54 4.99 3.99 -0.38
N ALA A 55 3.84 3.31 -0.31
CA ALA A 55 3.71 1.91 -0.67
C ALA A 55 4.00 1.69 -2.16
N LYS A 56 3.59 2.60 -3.05
CA LYS A 56 3.95 2.54 -4.47
C LYS A 56 5.45 2.52 -4.66
N GLU A 57 6.13 3.50 -4.07
CA GLU A 57 7.57 3.67 -4.20
C GLU A 57 8.29 2.41 -3.71
N ALA A 58 7.94 1.94 -2.53
CA ALA A 58 8.56 0.76 -1.93
C ALA A 58 8.28 -0.53 -2.71
N LEU A 59 7.05 -0.74 -3.19
CA LEU A 59 6.68 -1.94 -3.96
C LEU A 59 7.27 -1.93 -5.37
N HIS A 60 7.45 -0.75 -5.97
CA HIS A 60 8.10 -0.63 -7.27
C HIS A 60 9.57 -1.03 -7.20
N ALA A 61 10.25 -0.75 -6.08
CA ALA A 61 11.61 -1.21 -5.83
C ALA A 61 11.71 -2.74 -5.67
N ILE A 62 10.62 -3.42 -5.27
CA ILE A 62 10.57 -4.88 -5.14
C ILE A 62 10.30 -5.54 -6.50
N ASN A 63 9.35 -5.01 -7.28
CA ASN A 63 9.03 -5.52 -8.60
C ASN A 63 8.65 -4.40 -9.56
N LEU A 64 9.52 -4.15 -10.53
CA LEU A 64 9.36 -3.13 -11.57
C LEU A 64 8.24 -3.44 -12.57
N THR A 65 7.83 -4.72 -12.66
CA THR A 65 6.84 -5.18 -13.64
C THR A 65 5.40 -5.07 -13.13
N SER A 66 5.19 -5.03 -11.81
CA SER A 66 3.86 -4.91 -11.23
C SER A 66 3.26 -3.52 -11.49
N LYS A 67 2.09 -3.47 -12.13
CA LYS A 67 1.32 -2.24 -12.30
C LYS A 67 0.59 -1.92 -11.00
N LEU A 68 1.09 -0.92 -10.27
CA LEU A 68 0.50 -0.44 -9.02
C LEU A 68 -0.55 0.65 -9.28
N LEU A 69 -1.81 0.34 -8.93
CA LEU A 69 -2.91 1.30 -8.95
C LEU A 69 -3.26 1.71 -7.52
N ILE A 70 -3.38 3.02 -7.32
CA ILE A 70 -3.49 3.63 -6.00
C ILE A 70 -4.73 4.48 -5.97
N LEU A 71 -5.54 4.24 -4.94
CA LEU A 71 -6.68 5.07 -4.62
C LEU A 71 -6.47 5.59 -3.19
N ARG A 72 -6.42 6.92 -3.07
CA ARG A 72 -6.41 7.56 -1.75
C ARG A 72 -7.86 7.72 -1.29
N GLY A 73 -8.18 7.20 -0.11
CA GLY A 73 -9.51 7.34 0.47
C GLY A 73 -9.92 6.16 1.34
N LEU A 74 -11.09 6.29 1.96
CA LEU A 74 -11.74 5.20 2.69
C LEU A 74 -12.75 4.52 1.78
N LEU A 75 -12.73 3.19 1.75
CA LEU A 75 -13.75 2.41 1.06
C LEU A 75 -15.05 2.49 1.86
N LYS A 76 -16.05 3.18 1.32
CA LYS A 76 -17.41 3.18 1.90
C LYS A 76 -18.08 1.86 1.51
N LEU A 77 -18.71 1.18 2.47
CA LEU A 77 -19.37 -0.14 2.31
C LEU A 77 -20.30 -0.27 1.08
N LYS A 78 -20.91 0.84 0.62
CA LYS A 78 -21.71 0.86 -0.62
C LYS A 78 -20.92 0.51 -1.90
N ALA A 79 -19.60 0.68 -1.90
CA ALA A 79 -18.76 0.48 -3.09
C ALA A 79 -18.24 -0.96 -3.24
N ILE A 80 -18.52 -1.86 -2.30
CA ILE A 80 -18.00 -3.25 -2.32
C ILE A 80 -18.80 -4.14 -3.29
N TRP A 81 -20.00 -3.72 -3.70
CA TRP A 81 -20.94 -4.53 -4.50
C TRP A 81 -21.29 -3.93 -5.88
N THR A 82 -20.53 -2.97 -6.39
CA THR A 82 -20.90 -2.24 -7.63
C THR A 82 -19.90 -2.43 -8.77
N PHE A 83 -19.25 -3.60 -8.85
CA PHE A 83 -18.40 -3.98 -9.98
C PHE A 83 -19.14 -4.96 -10.90
#